data_AF-A0A7Y2CE02-F1
#
_entry.id   AF-A0A7Y2CE02-F1
#
_cell.length_a   1.000
_cell.length_b   1.000
_cell.length_c   1.000
_cell.angle_alpha   90.00
_cell.angle_beta   90.00
_cell.angle_gamma   90.00
#
_symmetry.space_group_name_H-M   'P 1'
#
loop_
_entity.id
_entity.type
_entity.pdbx_description
1 polymer ?
#
loop_
_entity_poly.entity_id
_entity_poly.type
_entity_poly.pdbx_seq_one_letter_code
_entity_poly.pdbx_strand_id
1 'polypeptide(L)'
;MKHLLTIGAAAAAMFGAANAGEWADACTATLEAEGRDASGCQCLEDAIAGDEALIAEFLELGEVADASERYEQGSDEAKSVMDSCTRG
;
A
#
# COMPACT_ATOMS: atom_id res chain seq x y z
N MET A 1 26.73 -21.33 -23.23
CA MET A 1 25.60 -20.69 -23.94
C MET A 1 24.36 -21.53 -23.75
N LYS A 2 23.41 -21.07 -22.95
CA LYS A 2 22.06 -21.64 -22.89
C LYS A 2 21.10 -20.52 -22.50
N HIS A 3 20.65 -19.81 -23.53
CA HIS A 3 19.55 -18.86 -23.46
C HIS A 3 18.27 -19.64 -23.24
N LEU A 4 17.45 -19.29 -22.25
CA LEU A 4 16.01 -19.47 -22.30
C LEU A 4 15.32 -18.36 -21.48
N LEU A 5 14.74 -17.40 -22.22
CA LEU A 5 13.40 -16.81 -22.02
C LEU A 5 13.19 -16.08 -20.68
N THR A 6 13.40 -14.76 -20.57
CA THR A 6 12.38 -13.73 -20.89
C THR A 6 10.97 -14.28 -21.06
N ILE A 7 10.13 -14.11 -20.03
CA ILE A 7 8.71 -13.67 -20.08
C ILE A 7 8.27 -13.51 -18.62
N GLY A 8 7.77 -12.32 -18.27
CA GLY A 8 7.29 -11.99 -16.93
C GLY A 8 7.26 -10.50 -16.59
N ALA A 9 7.61 -9.60 -17.52
CA ALA A 9 7.32 -8.17 -17.37
C ALA A 9 6.03 -7.86 -18.15
N ALA A 10 4.88 -8.17 -17.54
CA ALA A 10 3.58 -7.76 -18.05
C ALA A 10 2.60 -7.52 -16.89
N ALA A 11 2.89 -6.49 -16.10
CA ALA A 11 1.91 -5.82 -15.25
C ALA A 11 2.16 -4.30 -15.32
N ALA A 12 2.35 -3.78 -16.53
CA ALA A 12 2.48 -2.35 -16.78
C ALA A 12 1.41 -1.93 -17.80
N ALA A 13 0.16 -1.88 -17.36
CA ALA A 13 -0.92 -1.10 -17.96
C ALA A 13 -2.20 -1.35 -17.15
N MET A 14 -2.50 -0.47 -16.18
CA MET A 14 -3.86 -0.05 -15.74
C MET A 14 -3.88 0.67 -14.37
N PHE A 15 -2.76 1.12 -13.81
CA PHE A 15 -2.76 1.91 -12.57
C PHE A 15 -2.87 3.44 -12.78
N GLY A 16 -3.28 3.87 -13.98
CA GLY A 16 -3.61 5.27 -14.22
C GLY A 16 -4.97 5.59 -13.61
N ALA A 17 -4.97 6.11 -12.39
CA ALA A 17 -6.16 6.50 -11.62
C ALA A 17 -6.97 5.35 -10.99
N ALA A 18 -6.33 4.53 -10.16
CA ALA A 18 -7.07 3.95 -9.03
C ALA A 18 -7.64 5.12 -8.23
N ASN A 19 -8.96 5.24 -8.20
CA ASN A 19 -9.69 6.40 -7.71
C ASN A 19 -9.34 6.62 -6.23
N ALA A 20 -9.15 7.88 -5.82
CA ALA A 20 -8.94 8.34 -4.44
C ALA A 20 -10.17 8.10 -3.53
N GLY A 21 -10.59 6.84 -3.45
CA GLY A 21 -11.54 6.27 -2.51
C GLY A 21 -11.45 4.74 -2.47
N GLU A 22 -10.96 4.11 -3.55
CA GLU A 22 -10.81 2.65 -3.62
C GLU A 22 -9.67 2.16 -2.70
N TRP A 23 -8.70 3.02 -2.41
CA TRP A 23 -7.60 2.75 -1.50
C TRP A 23 -8.05 2.87 -0.04
N ALA A 24 -8.79 3.93 0.29
CA ALA A 24 -9.39 4.07 1.61
C ALA A 24 -10.35 2.91 1.91
N ASP A 25 -11.20 2.53 0.96
CA ASP A 25 -12.13 1.40 1.11
C ASP A 25 -11.40 0.06 1.35
N ALA A 26 -10.33 -0.22 0.59
CA ALA A 26 -9.53 -1.43 0.76
C ALA A 26 -8.78 -1.46 2.10
N CYS A 27 -8.21 -0.32 2.50
CA CYS A 27 -7.60 -0.15 3.81
C CYS A 27 -8.62 -0.39 4.94
N THR A 28 -9.81 0.22 4.84
CA THR A 28 -10.87 0.07 5.84
C THR A 28 -11.33 -1.37 5.94
N ALA A 29 -11.62 -2.04 4.83
CA ALA A 29 -12.04 -3.45 4.84
C ALA A 29 -11.00 -4.36 5.51
N THR A 30 -9.71 -4.08 5.29
CA THR A 30 -8.61 -4.84 5.90
C THR A 30 -8.52 -4.59 7.40
N LEU A 31 -8.51 -3.33 7.83
CA LEU A 31 -8.39 -2.98 9.24
C LEU A 31 -9.63 -3.39 10.05
N GLU A 32 -10.84 -3.27 9.49
CA GLU A 32 -12.06 -3.77 10.12
C GLU A 32 -12.05 -5.29 10.27
N ALA A 33 -11.56 -6.03 9.27
CA ALA A 33 -11.38 -7.49 9.37
C ALA A 33 -10.34 -7.89 10.43
N GLU A 34 -9.30 -7.07 10.63
CA GLU A 34 -8.31 -7.21 11.70
C GLU A 34 -8.84 -6.74 13.08
N GLY A 35 -10.05 -6.18 13.16
CA GLY A 35 -10.62 -5.60 14.39
C GLY A 35 -9.90 -4.34 14.87
N ARG A 36 -9.27 -3.60 13.94
CA ARG A 36 -8.47 -2.40 14.17
C ARG A 36 -9.22 -1.14 13.76
N ASP A 37 -8.71 -0.01 14.23
CA ASP A 37 -9.23 1.31 13.88
C ASP A 37 -8.91 1.65 12.43
N ALA A 38 -9.94 1.93 11.65
CA ALA A 38 -9.86 2.30 10.24
C ALA A 38 -9.93 3.82 10.00
N SER A 39 -10.02 4.65 11.05
CA SER A 39 -10.15 6.10 10.89
C SER A 39 -8.97 6.76 10.18
N GLY A 40 -7.81 6.11 10.16
CA GLY A 40 -6.61 6.57 9.47
C GLY A 40 -6.56 6.30 7.97
N CYS A 41 -7.47 5.49 7.41
CA CYS A 41 -7.40 5.07 6.01
C CYS A 41 -7.56 6.21 5.01
N GLN A 42 -8.43 7.20 5.29
CA GLN A 42 -8.57 8.38 4.44
C GLN A 42 -7.31 9.24 4.46
N CYS A 43 -6.69 9.42 5.63
CA CYS A 43 -5.41 10.11 5.75
C CYS A 43 -4.32 9.40 4.95
N LEU A 44 -4.27 8.07 5.02
CA LEU A 44 -3.28 7.26 4.32
C LEU A 44 -3.42 7.44 2.80
N GLU A 45 -4.65 7.36 2.29
CA GLU A 45 -4.94 7.59 0.88
C GLU A 45 -4.54 9.00 0.42
N ASP A 46 -4.92 10.04 1.17
CA ASP A 46 -4.57 11.43 0.84
C ASP A 46 -3.04 11.65 0.87
N ALA A 47 -2.32 10.98 1.77
CA ALA A 47 -0.88 11.12 1.93
C ALA A 47 -0.06 10.43 0.83
N ILE A 48 -0.59 9.35 0.25
CA ILE A 48 0.06 8.62 -0.87
C ILE A 48 -0.51 9.03 -2.24
N ALA A 49 -1.61 9.78 -2.27
CA ALA A 49 -2.26 10.21 -3.50
C ALA A 49 -1.29 10.98 -4.41
N GLY A 50 -1.04 10.44 -5.59
CA GLY A 50 -0.14 11.04 -6.58
C GLY A 50 1.34 10.68 -6.43
N ASP A 51 1.71 9.85 -5.43
CA ASP A 51 3.02 9.23 -5.33
C ASP A 51 2.92 7.75 -5.76
N GLU A 52 3.18 7.48 -7.04
CA GLU A 52 3.10 6.14 -7.61
C GLU A 52 4.05 5.13 -6.94
N ALA A 53 5.18 5.61 -6.39
CA ALA A 53 6.13 4.74 -5.70
C ALA A 53 5.59 4.32 -4.34
N LEU A 54 5.04 5.27 -3.57
CA LEU A 54 4.40 4.95 -2.30
C LEU A 54 3.14 4.09 -2.50
N ILE A 55 2.32 4.37 -3.51
CA ILE A 55 1.15 3.52 -3.81
C ILE A 55 1.57 2.07 -4.08
N ALA A 56 2.59 1.86 -4.91
CA ALA A 56 3.10 0.52 -5.20
C ALA A 56 3.66 -0.15 -3.94
N GLU A 57 4.42 0.58 -3.14
CA GLU A 57 4.97 0.08 -1.88
C GLU A 57 3.87 -0.33 -0.90
N PHE A 58 2.86 0.53 -0.69
CA PHE A 58 1.76 0.24 0.21
C PHE A 58 0.89 -0.95 -0.27
N LEU A 59 0.80 -1.20 -1.57
CA LEU A 59 0.20 -2.42 -2.11
C LEU A 59 1.01 -3.67 -1.72
N GLU A 60 2.33 -3.64 -1.87
CA GLU A 60 3.21 -4.75 -1.46
C GLU A 60 3.15 -5.00 0.05
N LEU A 61 3.17 -3.93 0.86
CA LEU A 61 3.02 -4.02 2.31
C LEU A 61 1.65 -4.56 2.72
N GLY A 62 0.60 -4.29 1.94
CA GLY A 62 -0.75 -4.85 2.16
C GLY A 62 -0.79 -6.38 2.11
N GLU A 63 0.15 -7.03 1.42
CA GLU A 63 0.26 -8.49 1.38
C GLU A 63 0.86 -9.09 2.66
N VAL A 64 1.53 -8.27 3.49
CA VAL A 64 2.10 -8.69 4.78
C VAL A 64 0.99 -8.75 5.82
N ALA A 65 0.68 -9.96 6.29
CA ALA A 65 -0.43 -10.20 7.22
C ALA A 65 -0.21 -9.62 8.62
N ASP A 66 1.03 -9.65 9.13
CA ASP A 66 1.35 -9.10 10.45
C ASP A 66 1.57 -7.59 10.37
N ALA A 67 0.87 -6.84 11.22
CA ALA A 67 0.93 -5.38 11.21
C ALA A 67 2.28 -4.81 11.64
N SER A 68 3.00 -5.49 12.54
CA SER A 68 4.33 -5.05 12.98
C SER A 68 5.35 -5.31 11.89
N GLU A 69 5.29 -6.48 11.26
CA GLU A 69 6.12 -6.85 10.12
C GLU A 69 5.88 -5.92 8.93
N ARG A 70 4.61 -5.58 8.65
CA ARG A 70 4.22 -4.59 7.62
C ARG A 70 4.87 -3.24 7.87
N TYR A 71 4.86 -2.77 9.11
CA TYR A 71 5.53 -1.53 9.48
C TYR A 71 7.05 -1.64 9.35
N GLU A 72 7.68 -2.73 9.79
CA GLU A 72 9.13 -2.90 9.73
C GLU A 72 9.68 -2.96 8.29
N GLN A 73 8.93 -3.60 7.38
CA GLN A 73 9.30 -3.75 5.97
C GLN A 73 9.13 -2.47 5.14
N GLY A 74 8.33 -1.50 5.62
CA GLY A 74 8.15 -0.23 4.93
C GLY A 74 9.44 0.61 4.88
N SER A 75 9.55 1.42 3.84
CA SER A 75 10.52 2.49 3.68
C SER A 75 10.35 3.56 4.76
N ASP A 76 11.35 4.43 4.90
CA ASP A 76 11.28 5.53 5.86
C ASP A 76 10.12 6.50 5.53
N GLU A 77 9.86 6.77 4.24
CA GLU A 77 8.69 7.54 3.81
C GLU A 77 7.37 6.81 4.14
N ALA A 78 7.23 5.52 3.84
CA ALA A 78 6.02 4.77 4.12
C ALA A 78 5.72 4.72 5.63
N LYS A 79 6.75 4.47 6.46
CA LYS A 79 6.65 4.53 7.93
C LYS A 79 6.19 5.89 8.42
N SER A 80 6.76 6.98 7.88
CA SER A 80 6.35 8.33 8.23
C SER A 80 4.87 8.59 7.92
N VAL A 81 4.37 8.11 6.78
CA VAL A 81 2.95 8.23 6.41
C VAL A 81 2.07 7.42 7.37
N MET A 82 2.42 6.16 7.63
CA MET A 82 1.68 5.30 8.58
C MET A 82 1.60 5.94 9.97
N ASP A 83 2.72 6.44 10.50
CA ASP A 83 2.75 7.10 11.80
C ASP A 83 1.88 8.36 11.83
N SER A 84 1.96 9.19 10.78
CA SER A 84 1.16 10.42 10.68
C SER A 84 -0.35 10.17 10.65
N CYS A 85 -0.79 9.02 10.10
CA CYS A 85 -2.20 8.69 9.92
C CYS A 85 -2.79 7.75 11.00
N THR A 86 -1.96 7.05 11.77
CA THR A 86 -2.42 6.07 12.78
C THR A 86 -2.03 6.40 14.22
N ARG A 87 -1.12 7.36 14.45
CA ARG A 87 -0.62 7.73 15.79
C ARG A 87 -0.76 9.21 16.13
N GLY A 88 -1.51 9.97 15.33
CA GLY A 88 -1.84 11.39 15.56
C GLY A 88 -2.86 11.62 16.67
#